data_AF-A0A4Q9HIQ3-F1
#
_entry.id   AF-A0A4Q9HIQ3-F1
#
_cell.length_a   1.000
_cell.length_b   1.000
_cell.length_c   1.000
_cell.angle_alpha   90.00
_cell.angle_beta   90.00
_cell.angle_gamma   90.00
#
_symmetry.space_group_name_H-M   'P 1'
#
loop_
_entity.id
_entity.type
_entity.pdbx_description
1 polymer ?
#
loop_
_entity_poly.entity_id
_entity_poly.type
_entity_poly.pdbx_seq_one_letter_code
_entity_poly.pdbx_strand_id
1 'polypeptide(L)'
;MQIVVDLNRCQGYAQCVFLAPRVFELHGEEALMYAPAVPGEQHEHVRRAAAACPVQAILVGAPAGDGAAPSGAGGPADAGPSSGAGGGRAGVDGR
;
A
#
# COMPACT_ATOMS: atom_id res chain seq x y z
N MET A 1 -1.96 12.10 -14.29
CA MET A 1 -2.27 10.96 -13.42
C MET A 1 -1.44 11.09 -12.15
N GLN A 2 -1.80 10.38 -11.09
CA GLN A 2 -1.04 10.39 -9.84
C GLN A 2 -0.24 9.09 -9.72
N ILE A 3 0.96 9.18 -9.16
CA ILE A 3 1.80 8.02 -8.86
C ILE A 3 2.28 8.04 -7.42
N VAL A 4 2.51 6.84 -6.88
CA VAL A 4 3.19 6.61 -5.61
C VAL A 4 4.26 5.57 -5.85
N VAL A 5 5.45 5.78 -5.33
CA VAL A 5 6.51 4.77 -5.33
C VAL A 5 6.71 4.25 -3.92
N ASP A 6 6.59 2.94 -3.75
CA ASP A 6 6.97 2.26 -2.51
C ASP A 6 8.50 2.19 -2.43
N LEU A 7 9.08 3.16 -1.71
CA LEU A 7 10.53 3.27 -1.53
C LEU A 7 11.10 2.16 -0.64
N ASN A 8 10.29 1.45 0.15
CA ASN A 8 10.75 0.28 0.90
C ASN A 8 10.90 -0.95 -0.01
N ARG A 9 10.11 -1.02 -1.09
CA ARG A 9 10.24 -2.07 -2.12
C ARG A 9 11.23 -1.72 -3.22
N CYS A 10 11.48 -0.44 -3.46
CA CYS A 10 12.44 0.01 -4.45
C CYS A 10 13.85 -0.54 -4.13
N GLN A 11 14.55 -1.05 -5.15
CA GLN A 11 15.90 -1.64 -5.03
C GLN A 11 16.90 -0.99 -6.00
N GLY A 12 16.64 0.25 -6.46
CA GLY A 12 17.63 0.99 -7.25
C GLY A 12 17.88 0.52 -8.69
N TYR A 13 17.07 -0.38 -9.27
CA TYR A 13 17.28 -0.89 -10.65
C TYR A 13 17.28 0.17 -11.78
N ALA A 14 16.90 1.42 -11.50
CA ALA A 14 16.94 2.57 -12.40
C ALA A 14 16.15 2.47 -13.73
N GLN A 15 15.41 1.39 -13.99
CA GLN A 15 14.63 1.24 -15.24
C GLN A 15 13.60 2.34 -15.45
N CYS A 16 13.02 2.85 -14.35
CA CYS A 16 12.08 3.96 -14.40
C CYS A 16 12.74 5.28 -14.83
N VAL A 17 13.99 5.54 -14.42
CA VAL A 17 14.76 6.72 -14.81
C VAL A 17 15.07 6.69 -16.30
N PHE A 18 15.41 5.52 -16.85
CA PHE A 18 15.67 5.39 -18.29
C PHE A 18 14.40 5.64 -19.13
N LEU A 19 13.25 5.12 -18.69
CA LEU A 19 11.99 5.21 -19.44
C LEU A 19 11.26 6.56 -19.26
N ALA A 20 11.41 7.20 -18.10
CA ALA A 20 10.75 8.45 -17.76
C ALA A 20 11.67 9.39 -16.94
N PRO A 21 12.79 9.86 -17.51
CA PRO A 21 13.80 10.67 -16.80
C PRO A 21 13.28 12.03 -16.34
N ARG A 22 12.16 12.51 -16.92
CA ARG A 22 11.51 13.76 -16.49
C ARG A 22 10.63 13.60 -15.24
N VAL A 23 10.40 12.36 -14.79
CA VAL A 23 9.51 12.04 -13.66
C VAL A 23 10.26 11.34 -12.54
N PHE A 24 11.27 10.53 -12.87
CA PHE A 24 12.08 9.79 -11.92
C PHE A 24 13.54 10.18 -12.03
N GLU A 25 14.19 10.37 -10.88
CA GLU A 25 15.61 10.67 -10.77
C GLU A 25 16.22 9.77 -9.69
N LEU A 26 17.35 9.12 -9.98
CA LEU A 26 18.09 8.35 -9.00
C LEU A 26 19.30 9.17 -8.56
N HIS A 27 19.44 9.36 -7.25
CA HIS A 27 20.60 9.99 -6.63
C HIS A 27 21.49 8.92 -6.02
N GLY A 28 22.72 8.84 -6.50
CA GLY A 28 23.62 7.76 -6.14
C GLY A 28 23.11 6.40 -6.66
N GLU A 29 23.25 5.38 -5.83
CA GLU A 29 22.93 3.99 -6.21
C GLU A 29 21.51 3.54 -5.84
N GLU A 30 20.85 4.15 -4.84
CA GLU A 30 19.59 3.61 -4.29
C GLU A 30 18.48 4.67 -4.06
N ALA A 31 18.82 5.95 -3.96
CA ALA A 31 17.84 6.98 -3.55
C ALA A 31 17.02 7.49 -4.74
N LEU A 32 15.79 7.01 -4.88
CA LEU A 32 14.87 7.44 -5.94
C LEU A 32 14.03 8.66 -5.52
N MET A 33 14.09 9.73 -6.31
CA MET A 33 13.18 10.87 -6.27
C MET A 33 12.17 10.79 -7.42
N TYR A 34 10.97 11.31 -7.20
CA TYR A 34 9.94 11.35 -8.24
C TYR A 34 8.91 12.45 -8.05
N ALA A 35 8.25 12.85 -9.15
CA ALA A 35 7.11 13.76 -9.14
C ALA A 35 5.78 12.98 -9.04
N PRO A 36 4.98 13.14 -7.97
CA PRO A 36 3.71 12.40 -7.80
C PRO A 36 2.65 12.77 -8.85
N ALA A 37 2.60 14.06 -9.22
CA ALA A 37 1.69 14.58 -10.23
C ALA A 37 2.35 14.51 -11.61
N VAL A 38 1.87 13.62 -12.47
CA VAL A 38 2.46 13.37 -13.80
C VAL A 38 1.66 14.12 -14.89
N PRO A 39 2.31 14.96 -15.71
CA PRO A 39 1.67 15.65 -16.83
C PRO A 39 1.29 14.67 -17.96
N GLY A 40 0.27 15.01 -18.75
CA GLY A 40 -0.32 14.16 -19.78
C GLY A 40 0.69 13.51 -20.72
N GLU A 41 1.66 14.29 -21.19
CA GLU A 41 2.73 13.84 -22.10
C GLU A 41 3.63 12.73 -21.53
N GLN A 42 3.68 12.59 -20.20
CA GLN A 42 4.51 11.62 -19.50
C GLN A 42 3.72 10.38 -19.06
N HIS A 43 2.40 10.33 -19.24
CA HIS A 43 1.58 9.22 -18.74
C HIS A 43 2.02 7.87 -19.32
N GLU A 44 2.25 7.81 -20.62
CA GLU A 44 2.66 6.56 -21.27
C GLU A 44 4.06 6.13 -20.85
N HIS A 45 5.00 7.08 -20.75
CA HIS A 45 6.35 6.83 -20.24
C HIS A 45 6.33 6.26 -18.83
N VAL A 46 5.49 6.80 -17.95
CA VAL A 46 5.36 6.35 -16.57
C VAL A 46 4.64 5.00 -16.46
N ARG A 47 3.64 4.72 -17.30
CA ARG A 47 3.02 3.37 -17.37
C ARG A 47 4.04 2.31 -17.77
N ARG A 48 4.86 2.61 -18.78
CA ARG A 48 5.96 1.74 -19.19
C ARG A 48 7.00 1.57 -18.09
N ALA A 49 7.37 2.65 -17.40
CA ALA A 49 8.27 2.60 -16.25
C ALA A 49 7.74 1.70 -15.12
N ALA A 50 6.44 1.79 -14.82
CA ALA A 50 5.81 0.93 -13.82
C ALA A 50 5.84 -0.55 -14.22
N ALA A 51 5.55 -0.86 -15.48
CA ALA A 51 5.61 -2.22 -16.00
C ALA A 51 7.04 -2.80 -16.05
N ALA A 52 8.05 -1.94 -16.23
CA ALA A 52 9.46 -2.33 -16.28
C ALA A 52 10.09 -2.52 -14.89
N CYS A 53 9.42 -2.10 -13.81
CA CYS A 53 9.95 -2.23 -12.45
C CYS A 53 9.96 -3.71 -12.02
N PRO A 54 11.13 -4.35 -11.82
CA PRO A 54 11.19 -5.79 -11.53
C PRO A 54 10.50 -6.18 -10.21
N VAL A 55 10.51 -5.26 -9.25
CA VAL A 55 9.94 -5.43 -7.91
C VAL A 55 8.56 -4.78 -7.76
N GLN A 56 7.99 -4.24 -8.86
CA GLN A 56 6.66 -3.60 -8.89
C GLN A 56 6.47 -2.54 -7.79
N ALA A 57 7.46 -1.66 -7.61
CA ALA A 57 7.42 -0.61 -6.59
C ALA A 57 6.58 0.63 -7.00
N ILE A 58 6.26 0.79 -8.29
CA ILE A 58 5.56 1.97 -8.82
C ILE A 58 4.07 1.69 -8.92
N LEU A 59 3.27 2.45 -8.19
CA LEU A 59 1.80 2.40 -8.18
C LEU A 59 1.26 3.58 -8.98
N VAL A 60 0.44 3.30 -10.00
CA VAL A 60 -0.19 4.32 -10.83
C VAL A 60 -1.67 4.41 -10.46
N GLY A 61 -2.09 5.55 -9.93
CA GLY A 61 -3.49 5.84 -9.66
C GLY A 61 -4.21 6.31 -10.91
N ALA A 62 -5.49 5.92 -11.04
CA ALA A 62 -6.39 6.64 -11.93
C ALA A 62 -6.43 8.13 -11.52
N PRO A 63 -6.63 9.09 -12.45
CA PRO A 63 -7.00 10.43 -12.02
C PRO A 63 -8.21 10.27 -11.10
N ALA A 64 -8.17 10.90 -9.92
CA ALA A 64 -9.27 10.85 -8.98
C ALA A 64 -10.51 11.43 -9.69
N GLY A 65 -11.30 10.56 -10.31
CA GLY A 65 -12.71 10.81 -10.55
C GLY A 65 -13.36 10.80 -9.19
N ASP A 66 -14.10 11.84 -8.90
CA ASP A 66 -14.74 12.07 -7.61
C ASP A 66 -15.40 10.80 -7.06
N GLY A 67 -14.92 10.32 -5.91
CA GLY A 67 -15.62 9.35 -5.08
C GLY A 67 -15.38 7.86 -5.36
N ALA A 68 -14.30 7.31 -4.82
CA ALA A 68 -14.30 5.94 -4.30
C ALA A 68 -13.29 5.85 -3.15
N ALA A 69 -13.78 6.08 -1.92
CA ALA A 69 -13.05 5.75 -0.70
C ALA A 69 -12.68 4.25 -0.70
N PRO A 70 -11.55 3.85 -0.11
CA PRO A 70 -11.25 2.43 0.07
C PRO A 70 -12.25 1.84 1.08
N SER A 71 -13.27 1.15 0.58
CA SER A 71 -14.05 0.22 1.40
C SER A 71 -13.16 -1.00 1.66
N GLY A 72 -12.64 -1.12 2.88
CA GLY A 72 -11.81 -2.26 3.27
C GLY A 72 -10.91 -2.11 4.48
N ALA A 73 -11.19 -1.21 5.42
CA ALA A 73 -10.61 -1.26 6.76
C ALA A 73 -11.75 -1.16 7.78
N GLY A 74 -12.24 -2.32 8.20
CA GLY A 74 -13.30 -2.45 9.20
C GLY A 74 -13.16 -3.80 9.89
N GLY A 75 -12.03 -4.03 10.56
CA GLY A 75 -11.94 -5.09 11.56
C GLY A 75 -12.58 -4.58 12.85
N PRO A 76 -13.60 -5.24 13.42
CA PRO A 76 -14.11 -4.84 14.71
C PRO A 76 -13.09 -5.23 15.79
N ALA A 77 -12.52 -4.21 16.41
CA ALA A 77 -11.91 -4.31 17.73
C ALA A 77 -12.93 -3.76 18.74
N ASP A 78 -13.68 -4.66 19.37
CA ASP A 78 -14.29 -4.39 20.67
C ASP A 78 -14.17 -5.62 21.56
N ALA A 79 -13.69 -5.36 22.77
CA ALA A 79 -13.31 -6.32 23.77
C ALA A 79 -14.34 -6.36 24.90
N GLY A 80 -14.86 -7.56 25.18
CA GLY A 80 -15.38 -8.03 26.48
C GLY A 80 -16.76 -7.50 26.92
N PRO A 81 -17.36 -8.04 28.01
CA PRO A 81 -16.86 -9.07 28.93
C PRO A 81 -17.80 -10.30 29.04
N SER A 82 -17.26 -11.53 29.10
CA SER A 82 -18.05 -12.69 29.53
C SER A 82 -17.99 -12.84 31.05
N SER A 83 -18.77 -12.03 31.76
CA SER A 83 -19.09 -12.28 33.18
C SER A 83 -20.39 -13.07 33.25
N GLY A 84 -20.27 -14.38 33.42
CA GLY A 84 -21.38 -15.30 33.67
C GLY A 84 -21.22 -15.92 35.05
N ALA A 85 -21.68 -15.22 36.08
CA ALA A 85 -21.94 -15.79 37.38
C ALA A 85 -23.25 -16.60 37.33
N GLY A 86 -23.23 -17.83 37.83
CA GLY A 86 -24.42 -18.67 37.96
C GLY A 86 -24.10 -19.96 38.70
N GLY A 87 -24.09 -19.90 40.03
CA GLY A 87 -23.77 -21.02 40.91
C GLY A 87 -24.89 -22.05 41.10
N GLY A 88 -24.58 -23.15 41.80
CA GLY A 88 -25.61 -24.05 42.29
C GLY A 88 -25.17 -25.45 42.74
N ARG A 89 -24.57 -25.53 43.93
CA ARG A 89 -24.75 -26.48 45.06
C ARG A 89 -24.98 -28.01 44.87
N ALA A 90 -24.55 -28.69 45.96
CA ALA A 90 -24.80 -30.07 46.41
C ALA A 90 -23.81 -31.11 45.83
N GLY A 91 -23.07 -31.91 46.60
CA GLY A 91 -23.26 -32.41 47.96
C GLY A 91 -23.37 -33.93 47.90
N VAL A 92 -22.50 -34.65 48.65
CA VAL A 92 -22.50 -36.12 48.94
C VAL A 92 -22.19 -37.02 47.70
N ASP A 93 -21.47 -38.15 47.69
CA ASP A 93 -21.26 -39.28 48.60
C ASP A 93 -19.91 -40.00 48.29
N GLY A 94 -19.37 -40.75 49.27
CA GLY A 94 -17.97 -41.20 49.32
C GLY A 94 -17.60 -42.57 48.74
N ARG A 95 -16.29 -42.87 48.82
CA ARG A 95 -15.69 -44.17 49.14
C ARG A 95 -14.19 -44.03 49.40
#